data_AF-A0A1V6MH56-F1
#
_entry.id   AF-A0A1V6MH56-F1
#
_cell.length_a   1.000
_cell.length_b   1.000
_cell.length_c   1.000
_cell.angle_alpha   90.00
_cell.angle_beta   90.00
_cell.angle_gamma   90.00
#
_symmetry.space_group_name_H-M   'P 1'
#
loop_
_entity.id
_entity.type
_entity.pdbx_description
1 polymer ?
#
loop_
_entity_poly.entity_id
_entity_poly.type
_entity_poly.pdbx_seq_one_letter_code
_entity_poly.pdbx_strand_id
1 'polypeptide(L)'
;MVSLAELRHAGVEITPGMDVEAQLGGGVRGSGLAPLDQVRLLLARPGPWPDSLDAVAATVSRRVWRSAFRDFENTAPDANTARAWDTALGLLLPGEQDSVLADWRYAGEVYREAVRRLSVVLAAEGTDPSTAARFAARLREGLGLPPPRNTWSE
;
A
#
# COMPACT_ATOMS: atom_id res chain seq x y z
N MET A 1 24.14 3.15 -17.04
CA MET A 1 24.82 2.10 -16.24
C MET A 1 24.23 2.12 -14.85
N VAL A 2 24.12 0.97 -14.19
CA VAL A 2 23.59 0.81 -12.83
C VAL A 2 24.74 0.37 -11.94
N SER A 3 24.93 1.02 -10.80
CA SER A 3 25.96 0.65 -9.84
C SER A 3 25.58 -0.62 -9.07
N LEU A 4 26.58 -1.34 -8.57
CA LEU A 4 26.34 -2.50 -7.69
C LEU A 4 25.62 -2.09 -6.38
N ALA A 5 25.79 -0.85 -5.93
CA ALA A 5 25.08 -0.31 -4.77
C ALA A 5 23.57 -0.16 -5.04
N GLU A 6 23.19 0.38 -6.20
CA GLU A 6 21.79 0.47 -6.61
C GLU A 6 21.14 -0.90 -6.80
N LEU A 7 21.87 -1.88 -7.37
CA LEU A 7 21.40 -3.26 -7.49
C LEU A 7 21.14 -3.89 -6.11
N ARG A 8 22.07 -3.73 -5.16
CA ARG A 8 21.88 -4.21 -3.79
C ARG A 8 20.72 -3.52 -3.09
N HIS A 9 20.57 -2.21 -3.27
CA HIS A 9 19.45 -1.45 -2.71
C HIS A 9 18.10 -1.94 -3.27
N ALA A 10 18.07 -2.34 -4.54
CA ALA A 10 16.93 -2.96 -5.18
C ALA A 10 16.70 -4.44 -4.81
N GLY A 11 17.55 -5.03 -3.95
CA GLY A 11 17.47 -6.44 -3.59
C GLY A 11 17.83 -7.40 -4.74
N VAL A 12 18.56 -6.91 -5.74
CA VAL A 12 19.07 -7.74 -6.84
C VAL A 12 20.34 -8.44 -6.39
N GLU A 13 20.41 -9.75 -6.61
CA GLU A 13 21.59 -10.55 -6.31
C GLU A 13 22.72 -10.21 -7.28
N ILE A 14 23.92 -9.93 -6.75
CA ILE A 14 25.08 -9.58 -7.55
C ILE A 14 25.80 -10.86 -7.99
N THR A 15 25.81 -11.13 -9.29
CA THR A 15 26.54 -12.27 -9.85
C THR A 15 28.01 -11.93 -10.09
N PRO A 16 28.93 -12.92 -10.15
CA PRO A 16 30.33 -12.69 -10.47
C PRO A 16 30.55 -11.97 -11.82
N GLY A 17 29.70 -12.26 -12.82
CA GLY A 17 29.76 -11.59 -14.12
C GLY A 17 29.41 -10.10 -14.04
N MET A 18 28.45 -9.73 -13.20
CA MET A 18 28.09 -8.32 -12.95
C MET A 18 29.21 -7.57 -12.23
N ASP A 19 29.91 -8.23 -11.33
CA ASP A 19 31.04 -7.63 -10.61
C ASP A 19 32.20 -7.33 -11.57
N VAL A 20 32.52 -8.27 -12.47
CA VAL A 20 33.51 -8.07 -13.55
C VAL A 20 33.08 -6.96 -14.52
N GLU A 21 31.81 -6.94 -14.95
CA GLU A 21 31.28 -5.87 -15.81
C GLU A 21 31.40 -4.49 -15.15
N ALA A 22 31.07 -4.40 -13.85
CA ALA A 22 31.18 -3.16 -13.09
C ALA A 22 32.62 -2.69 -12.92
N GLN A 23 33.58 -3.60 -12.71
CA GLN A 23 35.01 -3.28 -12.59
C GLN A 23 35.60 -2.78 -13.91
N LEU A 24 35.14 -3.31 -15.05
CA LEU A 24 35.64 -2.96 -16.38
C LEU A 24 34.96 -1.71 -16.97
N GLY A 25 33.69 -1.49 -16.65
CA GLY A 25 32.84 -0.47 -17.29
C GLY A 25 32.22 0.57 -16.35
N GLY A 26 32.54 0.55 -15.06
CA GLY A 26 31.99 1.47 -14.05
C GLY A 26 30.54 1.20 -13.65
N GLY A 27 29.97 0.06 -14.06
CA GLY A 27 28.63 -0.38 -13.66
C GLY A 27 28.10 -1.52 -14.54
N VAL A 28 26.85 -1.90 -14.34
CA VAL A 28 26.15 -2.95 -15.10
C VAL A 28 25.14 -2.32 -16.07
N ARG A 29 24.98 -2.87 -17.27
CA ARG A 29 23.90 -2.47 -18.17
C ARG A 29 22.54 -2.95 -17.63
N GLY A 30 21.65 -2.01 -17.29
CA GLY A 30 20.32 -2.33 -16.77
C GLY A 30 19.47 -3.20 -17.71
N SER A 31 19.63 -3.07 -19.03
CA SER A 31 18.92 -3.90 -20.02
C SER A 31 19.38 -5.36 -20.07
N GLY A 32 20.55 -5.69 -19.50
CA GLY A 32 21.07 -7.06 -19.41
C GLY A 32 20.57 -7.83 -18.19
N LEU A 33 19.83 -7.19 -17.29
CA LEU A 33 19.25 -7.82 -16.10
C LEU A 33 18.02 -8.65 -16.46
N ALA A 34 17.70 -9.66 -15.65
CA ALA A 34 16.43 -10.36 -15.76
C ALA A 34 15.27 -9.35 -15.61
N PRO A 35 14.12 -9.53 -16.30
CA PRO A 35 13.02 -8.57 -16.25
C PRO A 35 12.55 -8.23 -14.84
N LEU A 36 12.56 -9.19 -13.92
CA LEU A 36 12.19 -8.97 -12.51
C LEU A 36 13.17 -8.03 -11.79
N ASP A 37 14.47 -8.16 -12.06
CA ASP A 37 15.49 -7.31 -11.45
C ASP A 37 15.47 -5.89 -12.03
N GLN A 38 15.09 -5.74 -13.31
CA GLN A 38 14.81 -4.44 -13.90
C GLN A 38 13.63 -3.75 -13.20
N VAL A 39 12.54 -4.48 -12.93
CA VAL A 39 11.39 -3.95 -12.18
C VAL A 39 11.78 -3.60 -10.75
N ARG A 40 12.52 -4.46 -10.05
CA ARG A 40 13.02 -4.18 -8.69
C ARG A 40 13.84 -2.89 -8.63
N LEU A 41 14.71 -2.67 -9.62
CA LEU A 41 15.46 -1.42 -9.76
C LEU A 41 14.57 -0.19 -9.99
N LEU A 42 13.55 -0.31 -10.84
CA LEU A 42 12.60 0.79 -11.08
C LEU A 42 11.81 1.12 -9.81
N LEU A 43 11.39 0.10 -9.05
CA LEU A 43 10.68 0.27 -7.78
C LEU A 43 11.57 0.90 -6.70
N ALA A 44 12.88 0.61 -6.71
CA ALA A 44 13.83 1.13 -5.74
C ALA A 44 14.33 2.55 -6.04
N ARG A 45 14.08 3.09 -7.24
CA ARG A 45 14.51 4.46 -7.59
C ARG A 45 13.48 5.51 -7.15
N PRO A 46 13.92 6.57 -6.47
CA PRO A 46 13.08 7.74 -6.24
C PRO A 46 12.87 8.49 -7.56
N GLY A 47 11.62 8.60 -8.00
CA GLY A 47 11.22 9.36 -9.18
C GLY A 47 9.81 8.99 -9.64
N PRO A 48 9.15 9.81 -10.49
CA PRO A 48 7.87 9.43 -11.08
C PRO A 48 8.07 8.15 -11.90
N TRP A 49 7.25 7.15 -11.60
CA TRP A 49 7.26 5.91 -12.36
C TRP A 49 6.66 6.14 -13.75
N PRO A 50 7.01 5.30 -14.75
CA PRO A 50 6.29 5.30 -16.01
C PRO A 50 4.81 4.96 -15.78
N ASP A 51 3.89 5.58 -16.54
CA ASP A 51 2.44 5.37 -16.41
C ASP A 51 2.02 3.89 -16.41
N SER A 52 2.73 3.04 -17.16
CA SER A 52 2.50 1.61 -17.21
C SER A 52 2.80 0.92 -15.87
N LEU A 53 3.83 1.36 -15.16
CA LEU A 53 4.19 0.84 -13.84
C LEU A 53 3.22 1.35 -12.77
N ASP A 54 2.79 2.61 -12.85
CA ASP A 54 1.73 3.15 -11.99
C ASP A 54 0.40 2.41 -12.18
N ALA A 55 0.02 2.08 -13.42
CA ALA A 55 -1.18 1.29 -13.71
C ALA A 55 -1.10 -0.14 -13.17
N VAL A 56 0.09 -0.77 -13.24
CA VAL A 56 0.32 -2.10 -12.65
C VAL A 56 0.25 -2.01 -11.12
N ALA A 57 0.91 -1.02 -10.51
CA ALA A 57 0.86 -0.80 -9.06
C ALA A 57 -0.57 -0.57 -8.57
N ALA A 58 -1.36 0.22 -9.30
CA ALA A 58 -2.78 0.43 -9.02
C ALA A 58 -3.60 -0.86 -9.12
N THR A 59 -3.39 -1.65 -10.17
CA THR A 59 -4.09 -2.92 -10.37
C THR A 59 -3.78 -3.91 -9.25
N VAL A 60 -2.50 -4.01 -8.86
CA VAL A 60 -2.05 -4.88 -7.76
C VAL A 60 -2.63 -4.40 -6.43
N SER A 61 -2.56 -3.09 -6.15
CA SER A 61 -3.09 -2.49 -4.91
C SER A 61 -4.58 -2.77 -4.74
N ARG A 62 -5.39 -2.56 -5.79
CA ARG A 62 -6.82 -2.89 -5.77
C ARG A 62 -7.07 -4.38 -5.54
N ARG A 63 -6.24 -5.25 -6.11
CA ARG A 63 -6.34 -6.71 -5.89
C ARG A 63 -6.03 -7.09 -4.45
N VAL A 64 -5.01 -6.49 -3.85
CA VAL A 64 -4.64 -6.71 -2.44
C VAL A 64 -5.76 -6.25 -1.51
N TRP A 65 -6.33 -5.07 -1.75
CA TRP A 65 -7.48 -4.58 -1.00
C TRP A 65 -8.71 -5.48 -1.14
N ARG A 66 -9.03 -5.95 -2.36
CA ARG A 66 -10.13 -6.89 -2.59
C ARG A 66 -9.92 -8.21 -1.86
N SER A 67 -8.69 -8.71 -1.80
CA SER A 67 -8.38 -9.91 -1.02
C SER A 67 -8.62 -9.67 0.45
N ALA A 68 -8.14 -8.55 1.00
CA ALA A 68 -8.32 -8.22 2.41
C ALA A 68 -9.79 -8.03 2.80
N PHE A 69 -10.59 -7.41 1.93
CA PHE A 69 -12.03 -7.33 2.12
C PHE A 69 -12.68 -8.71 2.15
N ARG A 70 -12.34 -9.59 1.20
CA ARG A 70 -12.87 -10.96 1.16
C ARG A 70 -12.46 -11.77 2.39
N ASP A 71 -11.23 -11.60 2.87
CA ASP A 71 -10.76 -12.25 4.09
C ASP A 71 -11.56 -11.78 5.31
N PHE A 72 -11.87 -10.49 5.40
CA PHE A 72 -12.76 -9.93 6.42
C PHE A 72 -14.20 -10.44 6.29
N GLU A 73 -14.78 -10.42 5.08
CA GLU A 73 -16.13 -10.90 4.80
C GLU A 73 -16.32 -12.37 5.18
N ASN A 74 -15.29 -13.20 4.95
CA ASN A 74 -15.30 -14.60 5.38
C ASN A 74 -15.32 -14.79 6.90
N THR A 75 -14.90 -13.79 7.69
CA THR A 75 -14.91 -13.87 9.16
C THR A 75 -16.25 -13.48 9.80
N ALA A 76 -17.08 -12.73 9.10
CA ALA A 76 -18.41 -12.33 9.56
C ALA A 76 -19.32 -12.02 8.36
N PRO A 77 -20.03 -13.00 7.79
CA PRO A 77 -20.88 -12.78 6.62
C PRO A 77 -22.23 -12.18 7.05
N ASP A 78 -22.24 -10.88 7.36
CA ASP A 78 -23.47 -10.12 7.58
C ASP A 78 -23.66 -9.02 6.50
N ALA A 79 -24.90 -8.56 6.34
CA ALA A 79 -25.22 -7.51 5.35
C ALA A 79 -24.56 -6.15 5.68
N ASN A 80 -24.03 -5.96 6.89
CA ASN A 80 -23.41 -4.72 7.34
C ASN A 80 -21.90 -4.69 7.08
N THR A 81 -21.28 -5.82 6.74
CA THR A 81 -19.84 -5.99 6.57
C THR A 81 -19.27 -5.12 5.46
N ALA A 82 -19.92 -5.10 4.29
CA ALA A 82 -19.51 -4.22 3.18
C ALA A 82 -19.58 -2.73 3.58
N ARG A 83 -20.67 -2.32 4.24
CA ARG A 83 -20.86 -0.94 4.71
C ARG A 83 -19.83 -0.56 5.77
N ALA A 84 -19.53 -1.46 6.71
CA ALA A 84 -18.55 -1.27 7.76
C ALA A 84 -17.13 -1.15 7.18
N TRP A 85 -16.82 -1.91 6.15
CA TRP A 85 -15.56 -1.81 5.41
C TRP A 85 -15.40 -0.48 4.68
N ASP A 86 -16.40 -0.08 3.89
CA ASP A 86 -16.37 1.19 3.15
C ASP A 86 -16.30 2.39 4.11
N THR A 87 -17.05 2.34 5.21
CA THR A 87 -17.00 3.39 6.24
C THR A 87 -15.62 3.44 6.91
N ALA A 88 -15.01 2.28 7.19
CA ALA A 88 -13.66 2.24 7.75
C ALA A 88 -12.61 2.83 6.80
N LEU A 89 -12.70 2.54 5.49
CA LEU A 89 -11.83 3.13 4.47
C LEU A 89 -11.94 4.66 4.46
N GLY A 90 -13.16 5.19 4.42
CA GLY A 90 -13.40 6.64 4.40
C GLY A 90 -12.97 7.37 5.68
N LEU A 91 -13.06 6.72 6.84
CA LEU A 91 -12.61 7.30 8.11
C LEU A 91 -11.09 7.27 8.27
N LEU A 92 -10.42 6.20 7.81
CA LEU A 92 -8.99 5.99 8.07
C LEU A 92 -8.08 6.57 7.00
N LEU A 93 -8.42 6.42 5.72
CA LEU A 93 -7.48 6.72 4.64
C LEU A 93 -7.71 8.12 4.06
N PRO A 94 -6.66 8.82 3.64
CA PRO A 94 -6.79 10.17 3.12
C PRO A 94 -7.21 10.15 1.63
N GLY A 95 -8.30 10.84 1.31
CA GLY A 95 -8.73 11.06 -0.07
C GLY A 95 -9.91 10.20 -0.49
N GLU A 96 -10.18 10.19 -1.80
CA GLU A 96 -11.27 9.40 -2.38
C GLU A 96 -10.92 7.91 -2.38
N GLN A 97 -11.92 7.08 -2.09
CA GLN A 97 -11.74 5.64 -1.90
C GLN A 97 -11.04 4.98 -3.11
N ASP A 98 -11.47 5.26 -4.33
CA ASP A 98 -10.88 4.65 -5.53
C ASP A 98 -9.41 5.06 -5.75
N SER A 99 -9.05 6.30 -5.41
CA SER A 99 -7.67 6.77 -5.48
C SER A 99 -6.80 6.06 -4.43
N VAL A 100 -7.30 5.94 -3.21
CA VAL A 100 -6.61 5.27 -2.10
C VAL A 100 -6.39 3.79 -2.38
N LEU A 101 -7.42 3.10 -2.91
CA LEU A 101 -7.34 1.68 -3.24
C LEU A 101 -6.36 1.41 -4.40
N ALA A 102 -6.10 2.41 -5.23
CA ALA A 102 -5.11 2.36 -6.30
C ALA A 102 -3.69 2.79 -5.85
N ASP A 103 -3.53 3.48 -4.73
CA ASP A 103 -2.21 3.91 -4.27
C ASP A 103 -1.54 2.81 -3.44
N TRP A 104 -0.43 2.31 -3.96
CA TRP A 104 0.36 1.24 -3.35
C TRP A 104 0.89 1.62 -1.97
N ARG A 105 1.06 2.91 -1.68
CA ARG A 105 1.53 3.40 -0.37
C ARG A 105 0.54 3.06 0.75
N TYR A 106 -0.75 2.95 0.43
CA TYR A 106 -1.79 2.56 1.40
C TYR A 106 -2.15 1.07 1.34
N ALA A 107 -1.66 0.30 0.35
CA ALA A 107 -1.95 -1.14 0.23
C ALA A 107 -1.16 -2.03 1.23
N GLY A 108 -0.25 -1.42 2.00
CA GLY A 108 0.55 -2.11 3.01
C GLY A 108 -0.29 -2.78 4.10
N GLU A 109 0.25 -3.85 4.70
CA GLU A 109 -0.44 -4.65 5.72
C GLU A 109 -0.93 -3.83 6.91
N VAL A 110 -0.11 -2.88 7.38
CA VAL A 110 -0.43 -2.03 8.54
C VAL A 110 -1.72 -1.23 8.32
N TYR A 111 -1.94 -0.70 7.11
CA TYR A 111 -3.17 0.00 6.74
C TYR A 111 -4.36 -0.96 6.63
N ARG A 112 -4.17 -2.12 5.99
CA ARG A 112 -5.24 -3.12 5.83
C ARG A 112 -5.70 -3.68 7.17
N GLU A 113 -4.78 -3.92 8.10
CA GLU A 113 -5.10 -4.38 9.45
C GLU A 113 -5.83 -3.29 10.26
N ALA A 114 -5.44 -2.01 10.12
CA ALA A 114 -6.17 -0.91 10.73
C ALA A 114 -7.61 -0.82 10.22
N VAL A 115 -7.81 -0.93 8.89
CA VAL A 115 -9.15 -0.97 8.28
C VAL A 115 -9.94 -2.15 8.82
N ARG A 116 -9.38 -3.36 8.80
CA ARG A 116 -10.04 -4.57 9.32
C ARG A 116 -10.50 -4.38 10.78
N ARG A 117 -9.64 -3.86 11.65
CA ARG A 117 -9.98 -3.63 13.07
C ARG A 117 -11.14 -2.65 13.23
N LEU A 118 -11.14 -1.55 12.48
CA LEU A 118 -12.22 -0.58 12.54
C LEU A 118 -13.51 -1.16 11.95
N SER A 119 -13.44 -1.95 10.87
CA SER A 119 -14.59 -2.63 10.29
C SER A 119 -15.23 -3.61 11.27
N VAL A 120 -14.46 -4.36 12.06
CA VAL A 120 -14.99 -5.22 13.14
C VAL A 120 -15.78 -4.40 14.17
N VAL A 121 -15.25 -3.24 14.58
CA VAL A 121 -15.95 -2.35 15.51
C VAL A 121 -17.24 -1.79 14.90
N LEU A 122 -17.19 -1.39 13.63
CA LEU A 122 -18.36 -0.84 12.92
C LEU A 122 -19.43 -1.89 12.60
N ALA A 123 -19.05 -3.15 12.40
CA ALA A 123 -19.98 -4.26 12.17
C ALA A 123 -20.67 -4.74 13.45
N ALA A 124 -20.06 -4.50 14.63
CA ALA A 124 -20.65 -4.90 15.89
C ALA A 124 -21.94 -4.10 16.20
N GLU A 125 -23.05 -4.82 16.41
CA GLU A 125 -24.33 -4.24 16.77
C GLU A 125 -24.23 -3.35 18.02
N GLY A 126 -24.92 -2.21 18.00
CA GLY A 126 -24.97 -1.28 19.13
C GLY A 126 -23.71 -0.43 19.33
N THR A 127 -22.73 -0.48 18.42
CA THR A 127 -21.57 0.40 18.48
C THR A 127 -21.97 1.86 18.29
N ASP A 128 -21.70 2.66 19.31
CA ASP A 128 -21.92 4.10 19.27
C ASP A 128 -20.99 4.78 18.25
N PRO A 129 -21.51 5.64 17.34
CA PRO A 129 -20.71 6.34 16.33
C PRO A 129 -19.52 7.12 16.90
N SER A 130 -19.65 7.72 18.09
CA SER A 130 -18.54 8.47 18.71
C SER A 130 -17.39 7.57 19.15
N THR A 131 -17.72 6.34 19.58
CA THR A 131 -16.73 5.31 19.93
C THR A 131 -15.94 4.86 18.70
N ALA A 132 -16.62 4.62 17.57
CA ALA A 132 -15.96 4.28 16.32
C ALA A 132 -15.09 5.43 15.80
N ALA A 133 -15.56 6.68 15.86
CA ALA A 133 -14.80 7.86 15.44
C ALA A 133 -13.52 8.05 16.27
N ARG A 134 -13.61 7.91 17.60
CA ARG A 134 -12.45 7.99 18.50
C ARG A 134 -11.44 6.87 18.25
N PHE A 135 -11.93 5.66 17.93
CA PHE A 135 -11.06 4.56 17.58
C PHE A 135 -10.34 4.80 16.25
N ALA A 136 -11.06 5.30 15.24
CA ALA A 136 -10.47 5.70 13.96
C ALA A 136 -9.39 6.79 14.14
N ALA A 137 -9.64 7.80 14.98
CA ALA A 137 -8.67 8.86 15.26
C ALA A 137 -7.37 8.30 15.85
N ARG A 138 -7.46 7.38 16.81
CA ARG A 138 -6.28 6.71 17.39
C ARG A 138 -5.51 5.87 16.37
N LEU A 139 -6.22 5.17 15.48
CA LEU A 139 -5.58 4.42 14.41
C LEU A 139 -4.85 5.35 13.44
N ARG A 140 -5.45 6.47 13.04
CA ARG A 140 -4.79 7.48 12.19
C ARG A 140 -3.54 8.04 12.83
N GLU A 141 -3.59 8.37 14.11
CA GLU A 141 -2.43 8.83 14.88
C GLU A 141 -1.31 7.78 14.88
N GLY A 142 -1.62 6.51 15.16
CA GLY A 142 -0.63 5.42 15.11
C GLY A 142 -0.04 5.17 13.71
N LEU A 143 -0.77 5.54 12.65
CA LEU A 143 -0.32 5.47 11.26
C LEU A 143 0.42 6.72 10.80
N GLY A 144 0.51 7.77 11.63
CA GLY A 144 1.08 9.07 11.23
C GLY A 144 0.25 9.81 10.19
N LEU A 145 -1.04 9.49 10.06
CA LEU A 145 -1.94 10.14 9.11
C LEU A 145 -2.47 11.48 9.65
N PRO A 146 -2.73 12.47 8.78
CA PRO A 146 -3.31 13.74 9.20
C PRO A 146 -4.71 13.53 9.82
N PRO A 147 -5.25 14.48 10.60
CA PRO A 147 -6.63 14.38 11.08
C PRO A 147 -7.63 14.31 9.91
N PRO A 148 -8.81 13.69 10.10
CA PRO A 148 -9.84 13.65 9.07
C PRO A 148 -10.24 15.08 8.66
N ARG A 149 -10.51 15.30 7.37
CA ARG A 149 -10.79 16.63 6.78
C ARG A 149 -12.12 17.26 7.22
N ASN A 150 -12.75 16.73 8.27
CA ASN A 150 -14.09 17.11 8.72
C ASN A 150 -13.95 17.75 10.10
N THR A 151 -13.29 18.90 10.17
CA THR A 151 -13.56 19.84 11.26
C THR A 151 -14.90 20.48 10.92
N TRP A 152 -15.95 20.10 11.65
CA TRP A 152 -17.12 20.95 11.80
C TRP A 152 -16.63 22.24 12.45
N SER A 153 -16.35 23.24 11.62
CA SER A 153 -16.31 24.62 12.09
C SER A 153 -17.76 25.07 12.26
N GLU A 154 -18.07 25.40 13.52
CA GLU A 154 -19.15 26.24 14.07
C GLU A 154 -20.32 26.66 13.16
#